data_AF-A0A7S1E502-F1
#
_entry.id   AF-A0A7S1E502-F1
#
_cell.length_a   1.000
_cell.length_b   1.000
_cell.length_c   1.000
_cell.angle_alpha   90.00
_cell.angle_beta   90.00
_cell.angle_gamma   90.00
#
_symmetry.space_group_name_H-M   'P 1'
#
loop_
_entity.id
_entity.type
_entity.pdbx_description
1 polymer ?
#
loop_
_entity_poly.entity_id
_entity_poly.type
_entity_poly.pdbx_seq_one_letter_code
_entity_poly.pdbx_strand_id
1 'polypeptide(L)'
;GAGESCIQRGIKVVGTRDVSASFDEPVLLARVAKSACLSVKNVRAVAERVEKFGLEEQQEASLATAIAHEMLLGEASMWHDYLESLPAEGEPVPLLWPEELLEVLKGTDILNRVMEDRKMAAAVWEQAAYPLLVDALGRKRMVSMEEGMQVFLKGMSFATSRAFFVDSEHLEALVPLADMFNHKVAYAPLGASVEGVDSSDDEDGSEGGE
;
A
#
# COMPACT_ATOMS: atom_id res chain seq x y z
N GLY A 1 8.05 35.91 10.68
CA GLY A 1 7.76 35.84 9.24
C GLY A 1 7.44 34.41 8.92
N ALA A 2 6.32 34.16 8.24
CA ALA A 2 5.72 32.85 8.03
C ALA A 2 6.71 31.80 7.53
N GLY A 3 6.98 30.80 8.36
CA GLY A 3 7.96 29.76 8.06
C GLY A 3 7.80 28.59 9.02
N GLU A 4 6.57 28.14 9.27
CA GLU A 4 6.28 26.95 10.07
C GLU A 4 4.81 26.59 9.86
N SER A 5 4.52 25.93 8.74
CA SER A 5 3.32 25.09 8.58
C SER A 5 3.46 24.33 7.25
N CYS A 6 4.47 23.47 7.14
CA CYS A 6 4.21 22.26 6.36
C CYS A 6 3.22 21.48 7.22
N ILE A 7 1.97 21.45 6.80
CA ILE A 7 0.94 20.71 7.51
C ILE A 7 1.31 19.23 7.33
N GLN A 8 2.07 18.67 8.29
CA GLN A 8 2.27 17.22 8.43
C GLN A 8 0.94 16.62 8.87
N ARG A 9 0.02 16.45 7.91
CA ARG A 9 -1.23 15.72 8.08
C ARG A 9 -0.88 14.23 8.11
N GLY A 10 -1.34 13.53 9.14
CA GLY A 10 -1.19 12.08 9.27
C GLY A 10 -0.96 11.62 10.72
N ILE A 11 -1.14 10.33 10.95
CA ILE A 11 -0.77 9.66 12.19
C ILE A 11 0.75 9.51 12.23
N LYS A 12 1.36 9.69 13.41
CA LYS A 12 2.81 9.56 13.59
C LYS A 12 3.17 8.92 14.93
N VAL A 13 4.29 8.20 14.94
CA VAL A 13 4.92 7.72 16.16
C VAL A 13 5.83 8.80 16.73
N VAL A 14 5.68 9.10 18.03
CA VAL A 14 6.49 10.09 18.75
C VAL A 14 7.12 9.43 19.96
N GLY A 15 8.44 9.63 20.15
CA GLY A 15 9.13 9.18 21.35
C GLY A 15 8.62 9.91 22.58
N THR A 16 8.16 9.17 23.58
CA THR A 16 7.73 9.71 24.88
C THR A 16 8.89 9.88 25.88
N ARG A 17 10.08 9.41 25.48
CA ARG A 17 11.35 9.48 26.19
C ARG A 17 12.47 9.51 25.17
N ASP A 18 13.67 9.81 25.62
CA ASP A 18 14.85 9.70 24.77
C ASP A 18 15.04 8.25 24.31
N VAL A 19 15.13 8.13 22.99
CA VAL A 19 15.46 6.90 22.28
C VAL A 19 16.82 7.12 21.66
N SER A 20 17.87 7.16 22.49
CA SER A 20 19.24 7.21 21.99
C SER A 20 19.63 5.80 21.55
N ALA A 21 19.53 5.52 20.26
CA ALA A 21 20.27 4.44 19.66
C ALA A 21 21.67 4.96 19.31
N SER A 22 22.72 4.34 19.83
CA SER A 22 23.98 4.33 19.07
C SER A 22 23.76 3.42 17.87
N PHE A 23 24.47 3.64 16.76
CA PHE A 23 24.37 2.75 15.59
C PHE A 23 24.72 1.28 15.95
N ASP A 24 25.42 1.07 17.06
CA ASP A 24 25.87 -0.25 17.54
C ASP A 24 24.82 -1.00 18.40
N GLU A 25 23.80 -0.31 18.95
CA GLU A 25 22.80 -0.94 19.82
C GLU A 25 21.37 -0.51 19.42
N PRO A 26 20.69 -1.27 18.54
CA PRO A 26 19.34 -0.94 18.13
C PRO A 26 18.37 -1.04 19.30
N VAL A 27 17.55 0.00 19.48
CA VAL A 27 16.50 0.01 20.51
C VAL A 27 15.24 -0.63 19.94
N LEU A 28 14.77 -1.71 20.58
CA LEU A 28 13.48 -2.30 20.27
C LEU A 28 12.35 -1.32 20.61
N LEU A 29 11.63 -0.85 19.59
CA LEU A 29 10.50 0.07 19.76
C LEU A 29 9.18 -0.69 20.01
N ALA A 30 8.92 -1.74 19.23
CA ALA A 30 7.71 -2.52 19.32
C ALA A 30 7.89 -3.92 18.71
N ARG A 31 6.98 -4.84 19.06
CA ARG A 31 6.79 -6.12 18.39
C ARG A 31 5.34 -6.24 17.97
N VAL A 32 5.11 -6.58 16.71
CA VAL A 32 3.78 -6.83 16.16
C VAL A 32 3.67 -8.33 15.88
N ALA A 33 2.61 -8.96 16.36
CA ALA A 33 2.37 -10.38 16.08
C ALA A 33 2.00 -10.55 14.59
N LYS A 34 2.53 -11.57 13.91
CA LYS A 34 2.22 -11.84 12.50
C LYS A 34 0.72 -12.03 12.24
N SER A 35 0.00 -12.61 13.21
CA SER A 35 -1.46 -12.76 13.16
C SER A 35 -2.24 -11.45 13.26
N ALA A 36 -1.59 -10.35 13.67
CA ALA A 36 -2.18 -9.02 13.70
C ALA A 36 -1.96 -8.26 12.38
N CYS A 37 -1.04 -8.68 11.53
CA CYS A 37 -0.84 -8.08 10.22
C CYS A 37 -2.05 -8.32 9.32
N LEU A 38 -2.50 -7.31 8.59
CA LEU A 38 -3.50 -7.49 7.54
C LEU A 38 -2.77 -7.91 6.28
N SER A 39 -2.77 -9.22 6.02
CA SER A 39 -2.17 -9.86 4.85
C SER A 39 -3.18 -10.77 4.18
N VAL A 40 -2.93 -11.14 2.93
CA VAL A 40 -3.76 -12.12 2.19
C VAL A 40 -3.93 -13.38 3.02
N LYS A 41 -2.83 -13.94 3.54
CA LYS A 41 -2.81 -15.14 4.39
C LYS A 41 -3.75 -15.05 5.60
N ASN A 42 -3.77 -13.91 6.30
CA ASN A 42 -4.60 -13.74 7.49
C ASN A 42 -6.07 -13.45 7.16
N VAL A 43 -6.35 -12.87 5.99
CA VAL A 43 -7.71 -12.69 5.47
C VAL A 43 -8.16 -13.97 4.77
N ARG A 44 -8.52 -14.98 5.57
CA ARG A 44 -8.85 -16.34 5.10
C ARG A 44 -9.86 -16.38 3.95
N ALA A 45 -10.87 -15.50 4.00
CA ALA A 45 -11.90 -15.42 2.96
C ALA A 45 -11.30 -15.10 1.57
N VAL A 46 -10.23 -14.30 1.53
CA VAL A 46 -9.50 -13.95 0.31
C VAL A 46 -8.43 -15.00 0.00
N ALA A 47 -7.63 -15.44 0.98
CA ALA A 47 -6.59 -16.46 0.79
C ALA A 47 -7.09 -17.75 0.12
N GLU A 48 -8.29 -18.21 0.47
CA GLU A 48 -8.89 -19.42 -0.12
C GLU A 48 -9.35 -19.24 -1.58
N ARG A 49 -9.28 -18.01 -2.12
CA ARG A 49 -9.87 -17.64 -3.41
C ARG A 49 -8.89 -16.98 -4.38
N VAL A 50 -7.75 -16.46 -3.92
CA VAL A 50 -6.81 -15.73 -4.79
C VAL A 50 -6.41 -16.52 -6.03
N GLU A 51 -6.09 -17.81 -5.89
CA GLU A 51 -5.73 -18.70 -7.01
C GLU A 51 -6.89 -18.91 -7.98
N LYS A 52 -8.11 -19.13 -7.46
CA LYS A 52 -9.32 -19.32 -8.28
C LYS A 52 -9.61 -18.12 -9.19
N PHE A 53 -9.23 -16.92 -8.76
CA PHE A 53 -9.49 -15.68 -9.49
C PHE A 53 -8.23 -15.07 -10.14
N GLY A 54 -7.09 -15.76 -10.13
CA GLY A 54 -5.87 -15.33 -10.83
C GLY A 54 -5.15 -14.13 -10.21
N LEU A 55 -5.19 -13.99 -8.88
CA LEU A 55 -4.53 -12.91 -8.14
C LEU A 55 -3.26 -13.34 -7.40
N GLU A 56 -2.97 -14.64 -7.34
CA GLU A 56 -1.87 -15.22 -6.58
C GLU A 56 -0.49 -14.70 -6.97
N GLU A 57 -0.28 -14.35 -8.24
CA GLU A 57 0.97 -13.75 -8.73
C GLU A 57 0.95 -12.20 -8.65
N GLN A 58 -0.20 -11.60 -8.36
CA GLN A 58 -0.39 -10.15 -8.29
C GLN A 58 -0.44 -9.71 -6.82
N GLN A 59 0.72 -9.67 -6.16
CA GLN A 59 0.81 -9.45 -4.70
C GLN A 59 0.09 -8.19 -4.23
N GLU A 60 0.35 -7.04 -4.88
CA GLU A 60 -0.29 -5.77 -4.53
C GLU A 60 -1.81 -5.82 -4.69
N ALA A 61 -2.31 -6.37 -5.80
CA ALA A 61 -3.74 -6.50 -6.07
C ALA A 61 -4.41 -7.50 -5.11
N SER A 62 -3.74 -8.60 -4.78
CA SER A 62 -4.18 -9.56 -3.78
C SER A 62 -4.31 -8.90 -2.41
N LEU A 63 -3.31 -8.13 -1.99
CA LEU A 63 -3.36 -7.40 -0.72
C LEU A 63 -4.44 -6.31 -0.74
N ALA A 64 -4.57 -5.54 -1.81
CA ALA A 64 -5.61 -4.54 -1.97
C ALA A 64 -7.02 -5.16 -1.90
N THR A 65 -7.20 -6.36 -2.46
CA THR A 65 -8.45 -7.13 -2.37
C THR A 65 -8.72 -7.58 -0.93
N ALA A 66 -7.70 -8.03 -0.20
CA ALA A 66 -7.80 -8.37 1.23
C ALA A 66 -8.17 -7.16 2.10
N ILE A 67 -7.55 -6.00 1.84
CA ILE A 67 -7.88 -4.74 2.52
C ILE A 67 -9.33 -4.35 2.22
N ALA A 68 -9.73 -4.36 0.95
CA ALA A 68 -11.09 -3.99 0.55
C ALA A 68 -12.14 -4.91 1.17
N HIS A 69 -11.88 -6.21 1.22
CA HIS A 69 -12.74 -7.18 1.92
C HIS A 69 -12.97 -6.77 3.38
N GLU A 70 -11.90 -6.51 4.13
CA GLU A 70 -11.99 -6.15 5.54
C GLU A 70 -12.67 -4.79 5.76
N MET A 71 -12.44 -3.82 4.87
CA MET A 71 -13.15 -2.54 4.91
C MET A 71 -14.67 -2.70 4.72
N LEU A 72 -15.09 -3.56 3.79
CA LEU A 72 -16.50 -3.86 3.51
C LEU A 72 -17.19 -4.66 4.63
N LEU A 73 -16.42 -5.38 5.45
CA LEU A 73 -16.95 -6.02 6.66
C LEU A 73 -17.32 -4.98 7.74
N GLY A 74 -16.67 -3.82 7.76
CA GLY A 74 -16.88 -2.79 8.79
C GLY A 74 -16.54 -3.33 10.17
N GLU A 75 -17.40 -3.06 11.16
CA GLU A 75 -17.24 -3.52 12.56
C GLU A 75 -17.12 -5.05 12.72
N ALA A 76 -17.48 -5.84 11.69
CA ALA A 76 -17.28 -7.29 11.71
C ALA A 76 -15.83 -7.69 11.42
N SER A 77 -14.99 -6.78 10.93
CA SER A 77 -13.56 -7.00 10.73
C SER A 77 -12.80 -6.89 12.06
N MET A 78 -11.84 -7.79 12.28
CA MET A 78 -10.90 -7.65 13.40
C MET A 78 -9.92 -6.48 13.23
N TRP A 79 -9.80 -5.95 12.01
CA TRP A 79 -8.97 -4.78 11.69
C TRP A 79 -9.79 -3.50 11.58
N HIS A 80 -11.06 -3.48 11.99
CA HIS A 80 -11.95 -2.33 11.85
C HIS A 80 -11.34 -1.03 12.38
N ASP A 81 -10.96 -1.00 13.66
CA ASP A 81 -10.39 0.19 14.31
C ASP A 81 -9.06 0.61 13.66
N TYR A 82 -8.26 -0.35 13.20
CA TYR A 82 -7.02 -0.07 12.48
C TYR A 82 -7.31 0.61 11.13
N LEU A 83 -8.22 0.05 10.33
CA LEU A 83 -8.62 0.60 9.04
C LEU A 83 -9.33 1.96 9.17
N GLU A 84 -10.09 2.16 10.25
CA GLU A 84 -10.71 3.45 10.57
C GLU A 84 -9.68 4.52 10.93
N SER A 85 -8.55 4.12 11.53
CA SER A 85 -7.45 5.03 11.83
C SER A 85 -6.71 5.53 10.57
N LEU A 86 -6.81 4.81 9.45
CA LEU A 86 -6.18 5.21 8.19
C LEU A 86 -6.92 6.39 7.54
N PRO A 87 -6.24 7.16 6.65
CA PRO A 87 -6.89 8.25 5.92
C PRO A 87 -8.19 7.83 5.22
N ALA A 88 -9.28 8.58 5.45
CA ALA A 88 -10.61 8.26 4.95
C ALA A 88 -10.68 8.18 3.41
N GLU A 89 -9.92 9.00 2.69
CA GLU A 89 -9.88 9.04 1.23
C GLU A 89 -8.81 8.12 0.62
N GLY A 90 -8.06 7.38 1.45
CA GLY A 90 -6.84 6.69 1.03
C GLY A 90 -5.61 7.58 1.06
N GLU A 91 -4.50 7.03 0.58
CA GLU A 91 -3.22 7.74 0.54
C GLU A 91 -3.13 8.65 -0.68
N PRO A 92 -2.43 9.79 -0.61
CA PRO A 92 -2.44 10.82 -1.66
C PRO A 92 -1.57 10.43 -2.86
N VAL A 93 -1.77 9.22 -3.39
CA VAL A 93 -1.07 8.69 -4.56
C VAL A 93 -1.77 9.12 -5.86
N PRO A 94 -1.02 9.42 -6.95
CA PRO A 94 -1.59 9.87 -8.22
C PRO A 94 -2.68 8.94 -8.81
N LEU A 95 -2.64 7.64 -8.49
CA LEU A 95 -3.68 6.68 -8.85
C LEU A 95 -5.08 7.17 -8.46
N LEU A 96 -5.21 7.77 -7.26
CA LEU A 96 -6.47 8.26 -6.68
C LEU A 96 -6.78 9.73 -7.01
N TRP A 97 -5.89 10.45 -7.70
CA TRP A 97 -6.12 11.88 -7.93
C TRP A 97 -7.28 12.11 -8.91
N PRO A 98 -8.12 13.14 -8.72
CA PRO A 98 -9.06 13.54 -9.77
C PRO A 98 -8.30 14.01 -11.03
N GLU A 99 -8.94 13.90 -12.20
CA GLU A 99 -8.32 14.17 -13.50
C GLU A 99 -7.75 15.60 -13.59
N GLU A 100 -8.41 16.56 -12.95
CA GLU A 100 -7.98 17.95 -12.92
C GLU A 100 -6.62 18.13 -12.22
N LEU A 101 -6.27 17.27 -11.27
CA LEU A 101 -4.96 17.29 -10.61
C LEU A 101 -3.88 16.60 -11.45
N LEU A 102 -4.24 15.67 -12.35
CA LEU A 102 -3.26 15.03 -13.24
C LEU A 102 -2.68 16.01 -14.27
N GLU A 103 -3.36 17.13 -14.51
CA GLU A 103 -2.86 18.23 -15.34
C GLU A 103 -1.46 18.70 -14.90
N VAL A 104 -1.14 18.66 -13.60
CA VAL A 104 0.17 19.08 -13.08
C VAL A 104 1.30 18.13 -13.48
N LEU A 105 0.97 16.90 -13.90
CA LEU A 105 1.91 15.88 -14.33
C LEU A 105 2.14 15.89 -15.85
N LYS A 106 1.46 16.76 -16.60
CA LYS A 106 1.65 16.85 -18.05
C LYS A 106 3.10 17.17 -18.42
N GLY A 107 3.64 16.38 -19.34
CA GLY A 107 5.04 16.47 -19.76
C GLY A 107 6.01 15.69 -18.88
N THR A 108 5.51 14.97 -17.87
CA THR A 108 6.30 13.99 -17.11
C THR A 108 5.93 12.57 -17.54
N ASP A 109 6.88 11.63 -17.41
CA ASP A 109 6.61 10.21 -17.64
C ASP A 109 5.64 9.61 -16.59
N ILE A 110 5.54 10.26 -15.43
CA ILE A 110 4.62 9.87 -14.35
C ILE A 110 3.18 9.86 -14.85
N LEU A 111 2.76 10.84 -15.66
CA LEU A 111 1.38 10.87 -16.17
C LEU A 111 1.08 9.61 -16.99
N ASN A 112 1.98 9.22 -17.89
CA ASN A 112 1.79 8.02 -18.70
C ASN A 112 1.68 6.78 -17.82
N ARG A 113 2.54 6.68 -16.81
CA ARG A 113 2.53 5.55 -15.87
C ARG A 113 1.22 5.49 -15.07
N VAL A 114 0.75 6.62 -14.55
CA VAL A 114 -0.51 6.69 -13.81
C VAL A 114 -1.70 6.25 -14.66
N MET A 115 -1.72 6.63 -15.95
CA MET A 115 -2.79 6.21 -16.86
C MET A 115 -2.74 4.70 -17.15
N GLU A 116 -1.53 4.13 -17.27
CA GLU A 116 -1.34 2.68 -17.39
C GLU A 116 -1.80 1.94 -16.12
N ASP A 117 -1.37 2.41 -14.95
CA ASP A 117 -1.72 1.83 -13.66
C ASP A 117 -3.23 1.86 -13.42
N ARG A 118 -3.93 2.94 -13.80
CA ARG A 118 -5.40 3.01 -13.76
C ARG A 118 -6.06 1.98 -14.65
N LYS A 119 -5.55 1.80 -15.87
CA LYS A 119 -6.07 0.81 -16.81
C LYS A 119 -5.86 -0.61 -16.27
N MET A 120 -4.69 -0.89 -15.71
CA MET A 120 -4.38 -2.18 -15.08
C MET A 120 -5.27 -2.42 -13.86
N ALA A 121 -5.40 -1.45 -12.95
CA ALA A 121 -6.24 -1.54 -11.77
C ALA A 121 -7.72 -1.78 -12.14
N ALA A 122 -8.24 -1.12 -13.18
CA ALA A 122 -9.57 -1.35 -13.70
C ALA A 122 -9.72 -2.79 -14.25
N ALA A 123 -8.76 -3.26 -15.05
CA ALA A 123 -8.81 -4.63 -15.59
C ALA A 123 -8.79 -5.68 -14.47
N VAL A 124 -7.91 -5.53 -13.48
CA VAL A 124 -7.81 -6.41 -12.31
C VAL A 124 -9.10 -6.37 -11.49
N TRP A 125 -9.67 -5.19 -11.28
CA TRP A 125 -10.94 -5.02 -10.58
C TRP A 125 -12.06 -5.81 -11.25
N GLU A 126 -12.26 -5.58 -12.55
CA GLU A 126 -13.36 -6.18 -13.31
C GLU A 126 -13.22 -7.70 -13.45
N GLN A 127 -12.00 -8.18 -13.69
CA GLN A 127 -11.77 -9.58 -14.06
C GLN A 127 -11.55 -10.49 -12.87
N ALA A 128 -11.06 -9.96 -11.74
CA ALA A 128 -10.57 -10.78 -10.63
C ALA A 128 -11.02 -10.30 -9.25
N ALA A 129 -10.72 -9.05 -8.85
CA ALA A 129 -10.95 -8.61 -7.48
C ALA A 129 -12.46 -8.49 -7.13
N TYR A 130 -13.27 -7.90 -8.02
CA TYR A 130 -14.72 -7.81 -7.82
C TYR A 130 -15.40 -9.18 -7.69
N PRO A 131 -15.22 -10.13 -8.64
CA PRO A 131 -15.86 -11.45 -8.50
C PRO A 131 -15.35 -12.22 -7.27
N LEU A 132 -14.08 -12.04 -6.88
CA LEU A 132 -13.57 -12.59 -5.62
C LEU A 132 -14.31 -12.01 -4.40
N LEU A 133 -14.46 -10.69 -4.32
CA LEU A 133 -15.16 -10.04 -3.20
C LEU A 133 -16.62 -10.48 -3.12
N VAL A 134 -17.31 -10.61 -4.25
CA VAL A 134 -18.69 -11.12 -4.30
C VAL A 134 -18.78 -12.56 -3.76
N ASP A 135 -17.82 -13.41 -4.12
CA ASP A 135 -17.74 -14.81 -3.65
C ASP A 135 -17.36 -14.91 -2.17
N ALA A 136 -16.55 -13.99 -1.66
CA ALA A 136 -16.08 -13.95 -0.26
C ALA A 136 -17.11 -13.37 0.72
N LEU A 137 -17.71 -12.22 0.39
CA LEU A 137 -18.64 -11.50 1.27
C LEU A 137 -20.05 -12.12 1.28
N GLY A 138 -20.41 -12.80 0.20
CA GLY A 138 -21.74 -13.37 -0.01
C GLY A 138 -22.85 -12.30 -0.13
N ARG A 139 -24.09 -12.76 -0.38
CA ARG A 139 -25.21 -11.87 -0.75
C ARG A 139 -25.59 -10.81 0.29
N LYS A 140 -25.21 -10.98 1.56
CA LYS A 140 -25.62 -10.07 2.65
C LYS A 140 -24.81 -8.77 2.72
N ARG A 141 -23.61 -8.76 2.13
CA ARG A 141 -22.68 -7.62 2.14
C ARG A 141 -22.23 -7.28 0.72
N MET A 142 -23.12 -7.54 -0.24
CA MET A 142 -22.87 -7.25 -1.64
C MET A 142 -22.87 -5.74 -1.85
N VAL A 143 -21.86 -5.27 -2.55
CA VAL A 143 -21.56 -3.88 -2.87
C VAL A 143 -21.67 -3.73 -4.39
N SER A 144 -22.09 -2.56 -4.87
CA SER A 144 -22.09 -2.32 -6.32
C SER A 144 -20.67 -2.34 -6.89
N MET A 145 -20.55 -2.59 -8.18
CA MET A 145 -19.25 -2.63 -8.84
C MET A 145 -18.49 -1.29 -8.76
N GLU A 146 -19.22 -0.18 -8.77
CA GLU A 146 -18.66 1.17 -8.67
C GLU A 146 -18.19 1.48 -7.24
N GLU A 147 -19.04 1.28 -6.23
CA GLU A 147 -18.67 1.48 -4.83
C GLU A 147 -17.51 0.55 -4.42
N GLY A 148 -17.53 -0.70 -4.89
CA GLY A 148 -16.47 -1.67 -4.65
C GLY A 148 -15.15 -1.22 -5.25
N MET A 149 -15.18 -0.60 -6.44
CA MET A 149 -13.97 -0.10 -7.09
C MET A 149 -13.31 1.01 -6.26
N GLN A 150 -14.11 1.91 -5.68
CA GLN A 150 -13.57 2.97 -4.81
C GLN A 150 -12.87 2.37 -3.58
N VAL A 151 -13.49 1.36 -2.95
CA VAL A 151 -12.88 0.67 -1.80
C VAL A 151 -11.62 -0.10 -2.20
N PHE A 152 -11.62 -0.75 -3.37
CA PHE A 152 -10.46 -1.44 -3.92
C PHE A 152 -9.30 -0.49 -4.22
N LEU A 153 -9.56 0.63 -4.88
CA LEU A 153 -8.53 1.65 -5.17
C LEU A 153 -7.98 2.27 -3.88
N LYS A 154 -8.82 2.44 -2.85
CA LYS A 154 -8.35 2.83 -1.51
C LYS A 154 -7.44 1.74 -0.91
N GLY A 155 -7.80 0.47 -1.04
CA GLY A 155 -6.95 -0.67 -0.67
C GLY A 155 -5.60 -0.67 -1.40
N MET A 156 -5.59 -0.42 -2.71
CA MET A 156 -4.37 -0.27 -3.52
C MET A 156 -3.49 0.87 -3.00
N SER A 157 -4.08 2.02 -2.67
CA SER A 157 -3.33 3.15 -2.12
C SER A 157 -2.62 2.80 -0.82
N PHE A 158 -3.25 2.00 0.05
CA PHE A 158 -2.63 1.53 1.29
C PHE A 158 -1.58 0.45 1.02
N ALA A 159 -1.86 -0.54 0.17
CA ALA A 159 -0.89 -1.56 -0.18
C ALA A 159 0.42 -0.94 -0.69
N THR A 160 0.31 -0.03 -1.67
CA THR A 160 1.48 0.60 -2.31
C THR A 160 2.26 1.58 -1.43
N SER A 161 1.67 2.12 -0.36
CA SER A 161 2.32 3.17 0.45
C SER A 161 2.65 2.73 1.88
N ARG A 162 2.05 1.63 2.36
CA ARG A 162 2.12 1.19 3.76
C ARG A 162 2.52 -0.27 3.93
N ALA A 163 2.49 -1.08 2.88
CA ALA A 163 2.80 -2.50 3.03
C ALA A 163 4.29 -2.74 3.30
N PHE A 164 4.55 -3.80 4.06
CA PHE A 164 5.88 -4.35 4.26
C PHE A 164 5.87 -5.80 3.83
N PHE A 165 6.96 -6.25 3.20
CA PHE A 165 7.23 -7.67 3.09
C PHE A 165 7.52 -8.26 4.47
N VAL A 166 6.63 -9.13 4.98
CA VAL A 166 6.74 -9.70 6.33
C VAL A 166 7.59 -10.98 6.32
N ASP A 167 7.26 -11.92 5.42
CA ASP A 167 7.99 -13.16 5.17
C ASP A 167 7.42 -13.87 3.93
N SER A 168 8.00 -15.03 3.57
CA SER A 168 7.56 -15.84 2.42
C SER A 168 6.15 -16.42 2.54
N GLU A 169 5.52 -16.38 3.72
CA GLU A 169 4.17 -16.90 3.91
C GLU A 169 3.10 -15.80 3.90
N HIS A 170 3.42 -14.62 4.45
CA HIS A 170 2.49 -13.48 4.53
C HIS A 170 2.67 -12.52 3.36
N LEU A 171 3.83 -12.56 2.69
CA LEU A 171 4.23 -11.65 1.62
C LEU A 171 4.09 -10.19 2.08
N GLU A 172 3.58 -9.33 1.21
CA GLU A 172 3.21 -7.97 1.55
C GLU A 172 2.00 -7.93 2.48
N ALA A 173 2.10 -7.11 3.53
CA ALA A 173 1.04 -6.92 4.50
C ALA A 173 1.04 -5.51 5.07
N LEU A 174 -0.12 -5.04 5.49
CA LEU A 174 -0.17 -3.91 6.41
C LEU A 174 0.20 -4.40 7.82
N VAL A 175 1.16 -3.73 8.43
CA VAL A 175 1.66 -4.06 9.76
C VAL A 175 1.25 -2.95 10.71
N PRO A 176 0.14 -3.11 11.46
CA PRO A 176 -0.35 -2.07 12.37
C PRO A 176 0.78 -1.58 13.29
N LEU A 177 0.78 -0.28 13.59
CA LEU A 177 1.85 0.46 14.28
C LEU A 177 3.12 0.68 13.45
N ALA A 178 3.62 -0.32 12.71
CA ALA A 178 4.84 -0.17 11.92
C ALA A 178 4.62 0.76 10.71
N ASP A 179 3.46 0.70 10.08
CA ASP A 179 3.07 1.56 8.96
C ASP A 179 2.74 3.02 9.36
N MET A 180 2.76 3.35 10.65
CA MET A 180 2.66 4.72 11.16
C MET A 180 4.01 5.43 11.24
N PHE A 181 5.12 4.70 11.04
CA PHE A 181 6.45 5.32 10.97
C PHE A 181 6.61 6.01 9.62
N ASN A 182 6.56 7.35 9.66
CA ASN A 182 6.71 8.16 8.46
C ASN A 182 8.14 8.07 7.90
N HIS A 183 8.25 8.00 6.57
CA HIS A 183 9.52 8.17 5.88
C HIS A 183 10.09 9.57 6.20
N LYS A 184 11.31 9.60 6.74
CA LYS A 184 12.13 10.80 6.74
C LYS A 184 13.21 10.61 5.69
N VAL A 185 13.22 11.46 4.67
CA VAL A 185 14.44 11.65 3.89
C VAL A 185 15.41 12.37 4.82
N ALA A 186 16.29 11.61 5.48
CA ALA A 186 17.42 12.21 6.15
C ALA A 186 18.19 12.98 5.08
N TYR A 187 18.46 14.27 5.32
CA TYR A 187 19.35 15.04 4.48
C TYR A 187 20.70 14.33 4.47
N ALA A 188 20.98 13.56 3.41
CA ALA A 188 22.33 13.07 3.15
C ALA A 188 23.14 14.32 2.73
N PRO A 189 24.17 14.71 3.49
CA PRO A 189 25.06 15.78 3.04
C PRO A 189 25.59 15.41 1.64
N LEU A 190 25.57 16.35 0.70
CA LEU A 190 26.18 16.16 -0.61
C LEU A 190 27.61 15.63 -0.43
N GLY A 191 27.83 14.36 -0.79
CA GLY A 191 29.12 13.65 -0.63
C GLY A 191 29.08 12.41 0.28
N ALA A 192 27.98 12.10 0.95
CA ALA A 192 27.82 10.80 1.60
C ALA A 192 27.47 9.74 0.54
N SER A 193 28.44 8.90 0.18
CA SER A 193 28.19 7.69 -0.60
C SER A 193 27.34 6.74 0.23
N VAL A 194 26.10 6.54 -0.20
CA VAL A 194 25.23 5.49 0.34
C VAL A 194 25.59 4.22 -0.44
N GLU A 195 26.48 3.39 0.11
CA GLU A 195 26.68 2.04 -0.41
C GLU A 195 25.47 1.18 -0.02
N GLY A 196 24.80 0.58 -1.00
CA GLY A 196 23.81 -0.49 -0.75
C GLY A 196 22.40 -0.30 -1.32
N VAL A 197 22.20 0.51 -2.36
CA VAL A 197 20.97 0.42 -3.17
C VAL A 197 21.34 -0.22 -4.51
N ASP A 198 21.28 -1.54 -4.58
CA ASP A 198 21.16 -2.25 -5.85
C ASP A 198 19.74 -1.95 -6.37
N SER A 199 19.61 -0.89 -7.16
CA SER A 199 18.48 -0.73 -8.06
C SER A 199 18.74 -1.67 -9.22
N SER A 200 18.11 -2.85 -9.22
CA SER A 200 18.11 -3.73 -10.39
C SER A 200 17.19 -3.13 -11.46
N ASP A 201 17.64 -2.06 -12.10
CA ASP A 201 17.11 -1.62 -13.38
C ASP A 201 18.02 -2.19 -14.46
N ASP A 202 17.68 -3.40 -14.94
CA ASP A 202 18.28 -3.99 -16.13
C ASP A 202 17.82 -3.18 -17.36
N GLU A 203 18.56 -2.13 -17.71
CA GLU A 203 18.50 -1.51 -19.03
C GLU A 203 19.28 -2.38 -20.04
N ASP A 204 18.56 -3.23 -20.77
CA ASP A 204 19.13 -3.99 -21.89
C ASP A 204 19.25 -3.06 -23.12
N GLY A 205 20.34 -2.30 -23.15
CA GLY A 205 20.79 -1.53 -24.30
C GLY A 205 21.79 -2.32 -25.13
N SER A 206 21.37 -2.82 -26.29
CA SER A 206 22.29 -3.36 -27.29
C SER A 206 22.12 -2.64 -28.63
N GLU A 207 23.00 -1.67 -28.89
CA GLU A 207 23.46 -1.34 -30.24
C GLU A 207 25.00 -1.43 -30.25
N GLY A 208 25.55 -2.16 -31.22
CA GLY A 208 26.95 -1.97 -31.63
C GLY A 208 27.66 -3.17 -32.25
N GLY A 209 27.53 -3.32 -33.58
CA GLY A 209 28.68 -3.47 -34.49
C GLY A 209 29.18 -4.87 -34.83
N GLU A 210 28.96 -5.28 -36.08
CA GLU A 210 30.02 -5.53 -37.08
C GLU A 210 29.53 -5.07 -38.48
#